data_AF-A0A1Q3C9K3-F1
#
_entry.id   AF-A0A1Q3C9K3-F1
#
_cell.length_a   1.000
_cell.length_b   1.000
_cell.length_c   1.000
_cell.angle_alpha   90.00
_cell.angle_beta   90.00
_cell.angle_gamma   90.00
#
_symmetry.space_group_name_H-M   'P 1'
#
loop_
_entity.id
_entity.type
_entity.pdbx_description
1 polymer ?
#
loop_
_entity_poly.entity_id
_entity_poly.type
_entity_poly.pdbx_seq_one_letter_code
_entity_poly.pdbx_strand_id
1 'polypeptide(L)'
;MDIHEWLRLNLIANELKWGAKYWPWVFLTIIWAIWKARNSLVFQGIISYADQIIKHAFAIYATIKLAFSSPTSSTIKEPRFVHWEFPPRSMVKLNCDGFA
;
A
#
# COMPACT_ATOMS: atom_id res chain seq x y z
N MET A 1 21.81 15.24 0.37
CA MET A 1 20.52 14.70 -0.13
C MET A 1 19.68 14.38 1.09
N ASP A 2 18.54 15.04 1.25
CA ASP A 2 17.60 14.70 2.32
C ASP A 2 16.69 13.52 1.92
N ILE A 3 15.93 13.01 2.88
CA ILE A 3 15.06 11.84 2.68
C ILE A 3 13.90 12.11 1.72
N HIS A 4 13.34 13.32 1.71
CA HIS A 4 12.22 13.67 0.83
C HIS A 4 12.69 13.72 -0.62
N GLU A 5 13.85 14.32 -0.86
CA GLU A 5 14.44 14.36 -2.19
C GLU A 5 14.85 12.97 -2.68
N TRP A 6 15.45 12.14 -1.82
CA TRP A 6 15.75 10.76 -2.15
C TRP A 6 14.51 9.94 -2.52
N LEU A 7 13.42 10.08 -1.74
CA LEU A 7 12.13 9.43 -2.04
C LEU A 7 11.57 9.93 -3.38
N ARG A 8 11.52 11.25 -3.56
CA ARG A 8 10.98 11.87 -4.78
C ARG A 8 11.71 11.37 -6.01
N LEU A 9 13.04 11.41 -6.01
CA LEU A 9 13.87 10.97 -7.15
C LEU A 9 13.58 9.53 -7.54
N ASN A 10 13.41 8.62 -6.58
CA ASN A 10 13.11 7.22 -6.87
C ASN A 10 11.66 7.00 -7.33
N LEU A 11 10.70 7.78 -6.82
CA LEU A 11 9.29 7.67 -7.17
C LEU A 11 8.95 8.27 -8.54
N ILE A 12 9.77 9.19 -9.06
CA ILE A 12 9.58 9.79 -10.39
C ILE A 12 10.49 9.20 -11.47
N ALA A 13 11.41 8.30 -11.11
CA ALA A 13 12.36 7.68 -12.04
C ALA A 13 11.67 6.61 -12.92
N ASN A 14 10.76 7.08 -13.75
CA ASN A 14 9.88 6.30 -14.62
C ASN A 14 10.64 5.49 -15.68
N GLU A 15 11.82 5.97 -16.07
CA GLU A 15 12.69 5.30 -17.03
C GLU A 15 13.45 4.11 -16.42
N LEU A 16 13.56 4.05 -15.09
CA LEU A 16 14.25 2.96 -14.40
C LEU A 16 13.36 1.71 -14.34
N LYS A 17 14.00 0.55 -14.51
CA LYS A 17 13.35 -0.76 -14.42
C LYS A 17 14.20 -1.73 -13.62
N TRP A 18 13.52 -2.62 -12.90
CA TRP A 18 14.12 -3.82 -12.31
C TRP A 18 13.69 -5.02 -13.14
N GLY A 19 14.55 -5.44 -14.08
CA GLY A 19 14.16 -6.41 -15.11
C GLY A 19 12.94 -5.89 -15.89
N ALA A 20 11.84 -6.64 -15.88
CA ALA A 20 10.58 -6.24 -16.53
C ALA A 20 9.64 -5.38 -15.64
N LYS A 21 10.05 -5.02 -14.42
CA LYS A 21 9.22 -4.28 -13.46
C LYS A 21 9.57 -2.80 -13.45
N TYR A 22 8.55 -1.96 -13.28
CA TYR A 22 8.74 -0.51 -13.19
C TYR A 22 9.34 -0.11 -11.84
N TRP A 23 10.45 0.62 -11.86
CA TRP A 23 11.23 0.88 -10.65
C TRP A 23 10.45 1.64 -9.57
N PRO A 24 9.75 2.76 -9.83
CA PRO A 24 8.99 3.47 -8.81
C PRO A 24 8.03 2.58 -8.00
N TRP A 25 7.35 1.66 -8.68
CA TRP A 25 6.43 0.72 -8.03
C TRP A 25 7.18 -0.31 -7.19
N VAL A 26 8.29 -0.85 -7.68
CA VAL A 26 9.15 -1.78 -6.92
C VAL A 26 9.72 -1.10 -5.68
N PHE A 27 10.24 0.11 -5.84
CA PHE A 27 10.79 0.92 -4.76
C PHE A 27 9.73 1.19 -3.68
N LEU A 28 8.55 1.64 -4.09
CA LEU A 28 7.42 1.89 -3.19
C LEU A 28 7.02 0.64 -2.40
N THR A 29 6.87 -0.51 -3.07
CA THR A 29 6.44 -1.74 -2.39
C THR A 29 7.51 -2.29 -1.45
N ILE A 30 8.79 -2.09 -1.74
CA ILE A 30 9.89 -2.46 -0.83
C ILE A 30 9.85 -1.58 0.43
N ILE A 31 9.74 -0.26 0.29
CA ILE A 31 9.65 0.65 1.46
C ILE A 31 8.45 0.28 2.33
N TRP A 32 7.30 0.06 1.70
CA TRP A 32 6.09 -0.37 2.40
C TRP A 32 6.29 -1.70 3.15
N ALA A 33 6.89 -2.69 2.50
CA ALA A 33 7.16 -3.99 3.12
C ALA A 33 8.12 -3.89 4.31
N ILE A 34 9.16 -3.05 4.22
CA ILE A 34 10.09 -2.77 5.33
C ILE A 34 9.34 -2.12 6.50
N TRP A 35 8.55 -1.08 6.22
CA TRP A 35 7.75 -0.40 7.25
C TRP A 35 6.80 -1.37 7.95
N LYS A 36 6.11 -2.23 7.18
CA LYS A 36 5.22 -3.26 7.71
C LYS A 36 5.97 -4.27 8.57
N ALA A 37 7.09 -4.80 8.10
CA ALA A 37 7.92 -5.75 8.85
C ALA A 37 8.40 -5.16 10.19
N ARG A 38 8.84 -3.89 10.19
CA ARG A 38 9.20 -3.17 11.40
C ARG A 38 8.01 -3.07 12.38
N ASN A 39 6.82 -2.76 11.89
CA ASN A 39 5.64 -2.69 12.75
C ASN A 39 5.25 -4.07 13.30
N SER A 40 5.31 -5.12 12.49
CA SER A 40 5.09 -6.49 12.98
C SER A 40 6.09 -6.87 14.08
N LEU A 41 7.36 -6.46 13.97
CA LEU A 41 8.33 -6.64 15.05
C LEU A 41 7.93 -5.88 16.32
N VAL A 42 7.60 -4.59 16.19
CA VAL A 42 7.30 -3.71 17.34
C VAL A 42 6.01 -4.12 18.06
N PHE A 43 4.96 -4.44 17.32
CA PHE A 43 3.63 -4.69 17.89
C PHE A 43 3.34 -6.16 18.17
N GLN A 44 4.01 -7.09 17.47
CA GLN A 44 3.70 -8.53 17.55
C GLN A 44 4.94 -9.38 17.88
N GLY A 45 6.13 -8.79 17.95
CA GLY A 45 7.38 -9.55 18.17
C GLY A 45 7.79 -10.43 16.98
N ILE A 46 7.15 -10.27 15.81
CA ILE A 46 7.41 -11.10 14.64
C ILE A 46 8.62 -10.58 13.87
N ILE A 47 9.65 -11.41 13.73
CA ILE A 47 10.84 -11.10 12.96
C ILE A 47 10.63 -11.57 11.52
N SER A 48 10.83 -10.66 10.55
CA SER A 48 10.85 -10.99 9.12
C SER A 48 12.25 -10.87 8.56
N TYR A 49 12.68 -11.88 7.80
CA TYR A 49 13.98 -11.87 7.12
C TYR A 49 13.91 -11.13 5.77
N ALA A 50 15.06 -10.71 5.26
CA ALA A 50 15.14 -9.92 4.03
C ALA A 50 14.47 -10.60 2.83
N ASP A 51 14.63 -11.93 2.69
CA ASP A 51 14.00 -12.68 1.60
C ASP A 51 12.46 -12.68 1.69
N GLN A 52 11.92 -12.75 2.91
CA GLN A 52 10.48 -12.67 3.17
C GLN A 52 9.93 -11.29 2.84
N ILE A 53 10.67 -10.23 3.21
CA ILE A 53 10.30 -8.84 2.89
C ILE A 53 10.28 -8.64 1.37
N ILE A 54 11.30 -9.13 0.66
CA ILE A 54 11.38 -9.03 -0.81
C ILE A 54 10.23 -9.81 -1.47
N LYS A 55 9.97 -11.05 -1.03
CA LYS A 55 8.83 -11.85 -1.51
C LYS A 55 7.51 -11.11 -1.31
N HIS A 56 7.29 -10.51 -0.13
CA HIS A 56 6.08 -9.75 0.16
C HIS A 56 5.96 -8.50 -0.72
N ALA A 57 7.04 -7.75 -0.89
CA ALA A 57 7.07 -6.57 -1.76
C ALA A 57 6.69 -6.90 -3.22
N PHE A 58 7.17 -8.03 -3.76
CA PHE A 58 6.82 -8.47 -5.11
C PHE A 58 5.39 -8.99 -5.22
N ALA A 59 4.85 -9.63 -4.17
CA ALA A 59 3.44 -9.99 -4.14
C ALA A 59 2.55 -8.73 -4.20
N ILE A 60 2.87 -7.71 -3.41
CA ILE A 60 2.14 -6.42 -3.43
C ILE A 60 2.25 -5.75 -4.80
N TYR A 61 3.45 -5.74 -5.41
CA TYR A 61 3.64 -5.20 -6.76
C TYR A 61 2.71 -5.88 -7.78
N ALA A 62 2.60 -7.21 -7.72
CA ALA A 62 1.72 -7.95 -8.61
C ALA A 62 0.24 -7.58 -8.40
N THR A 63 -0.20 -7.46 -7.14
CA THR A 63 -1.56 -7.04 -6.78
C THR A 63 -1.87 -5.63 -7.30
N ILE A 64 -0.96 -4.68 -7.10
CA ILE A 64 -1.09 -3.31 -7.60
C ILE A 64 -1.18 -3.32 -9.12
N LYS A 65 -0.27 -4.02 -9.80
CA LYS A 65 -0.28 -4.10 -11.26
C LYS A 65 -1.62 -4.61 -11.78
N LEU A 66 -2.21 -5.60 -11.11
CA LEU A 66 -3.52 -6.14 -11.44
C LEU A 66 -4.66 -5.14 -11.17
N ALA A 67 -4.63 -4.46 -10.02
CA ALA A 67 -5.66 -3.50 -9.62
C ALA A 67 -5.72 -2.28 -10.53
N PHE A 68 -4.56 -1.88 -11.09
CA PHE A 68 -4.44 -0.74 -11.99
C PHE A 68 -4.32 -1.13 -13.48
N SER A 69 -4.29 -2.41 -13.83
CA SER A 69 -4.54 -2.81 -15.22
C SER A 69 -6.01 -2.54 -15.55
N SER A 70 -6.22 -1.71 -16.57
CA SER A 70 -7.48 -1.09 -16.98
C SER A 70 -8.75 -1.94 -16.77
N PRO A 71 -9.90 -1.31 -16.46
CA PRO A 71 -11.14 -2.02 -16.18
C PRO A 71 -11.62 -2.81 -17.40
N THR A 72 -11.81 -4.11 -17.23
CA THR A 72 -12.65 -4.91 -18.11
C THR A 72 -14.09 -4.39 -17.96
N SER A 73 -14.55 -3.60 -18.93
CA SER A 73 -15.97 -3.28 -19.15
C SER A 73 -16.76 -2.68 -17.96
N SER A 74 -16.93 -1.36 -18.00
CA SER A 74 -18.07 -0.57 -17.49
C SER A 74 -19.05 -1.29 -16.55
N THR A 75 -18.82 -1.17 -15.25
CA THR A 75 -19.92 -0.87 -14.32
C THR A 75 -19.48 0.38 -13.59
N ILE A 76 -19.75 1.55 -14.18
CA ILE A 76 -19.56 2.83 -13.50
C ILE A 76 -20.54 2.84 -12.33
N LYS A 77 -20.11 2.31 -11.18
CA LYS A 77 -20.70 2.71 -9.90
C LYS A 77 -20.19 4.12 -9.71
N GLU A 78 -21.07 5.11 -9.87
CA GLU A 78 -20.74 6.49 -9.51
C GLU A 78 -20.08 6.48 -8.12
N PRO A 79 -18.92 7.11 -7.95
CA PRO A 79 -18.30 7.21 -6.64
C PRO A 79 -19.25 8.00 -5.73
N ARG A 80 -19.93 7.29 -4.83
CA ARG A 80 -20.68 7.94 -3.76
C ARG A 80 -19.68 8.46 -2.75
N PHE A 81 -19.60 9.77 -2.62
CA PHE A 81 -18.92 10.41 -1.50
C PHE A 81 -19.65 10.02 -0.22
N VAL A 82 -19.06 9.09 0.53
CA VAL A 82 -19.49 8.81 1.91
C VAL A 82 -18.77 9.83 2.78
N HIS A 83 -19.43 10.94 3.08
CA HIS A 83 -18.93 11.85 4.12
C HIS A 83 -19.30 11.30 5.50
N TRP A 84 -18.44 11.60 6.46
CA TRP A 84 -18.73 11.28 7.85
C TRP A 84 -19.90 12.15 8.32
N GLU A 85 -20.94 11.53 8.87
CA GLU A 85 -22.01 12.23 9.57
C GLU A 85 -22.05 11.79 11.04
N PHE A 86 -22.45 12.73 11.90
CA PHE A 86 -22.69 12.45 13.31
C PHE A 86 -23.91 11.51 13.45
N PRO A 87 -23.88 10.50 14.34
CA PRO A 87 -25.03 9.63 14.52
C PRO A 87 -26.26 10.40 15.05
N PRO A 88 -27.49 9.95 14.75
CA PRO A 88 -28.71 10.55 15.32
C PRO A 88 -28.68 10.65 16.85
N ARG A 89 -29.48 11.56 17.43
CA ARG A 89 -29.50 11.90 18.88
C ARG A 89 -29.82 10.75 19.87
N SER A 90 -30.00 9.53 19.39
CA SER A 90 -30.24 8.33 20.19
C SER A 90 -29.32 7.17 19.82
N MET A 91 -28.32 7.40 18.97
CA MET A 91 -27.39 6.38 18.49
C MET A 91 -25.94 6.73 18.85
N VAL A 92 -25.19 5.69 19.20
CA VAL A 92 -23.74 5.76 19.37
C VAL A 92 -23.11 5.04 18.18
N LYS A 93 -22.21 5.72 17.47
CA LYS A 93 -21.42 5.11 16.40
C LYS A 93 -20.18 4.47 17.00
N LEU A 94 -20.18 3.14 17.07
CA LEU A 94 -19.02 2.37 17.48
C LEU A 94 -18.19 2.03 16.25
N ASN A 95 -16.97 2.56 16.18
CA ASN A 95 -15.99 2.09 15.21
C ASN A 95 -15.40 0.79 15.76
N CYS A 96 -15.66 -0.33 15.09
CA CYS A 96 -14.97 -1.58 15.36
C CYS A 96 -13.89 -1.76 14.30
N ASP A 97 -12.62 -1.61 14.67
CA ASP A 97 -11.54 -2.20 13.90
C ASP A 97 -11.43 -3.69 14.26
N GLY A 98 -11.27 -4.53 13.24
CA GLY A 98 -11.18 -5.97 13.44
C GLY A 98 -9.76 -6.36 13.83
N PHE A 99 -9.62 -7.16 14.88
CA PHE A 99 -8.47 -8.02 15.11
C PHE A 99 -8.87 -9.46 14.71
N ALA A 100 -8.05 -10.11 13.88
CA ALA A 100 -8.23 -11.50 13.45
C ALA A 100 -7.29 -12.43 14.21
#